data_AF-A0A672I1Y8-F1
#
_entry.id   AF-A0A672I1Y8-F1
#
_cell.length_a   1.000
_cell.length_b   1.000
_cell.length_c   1.000
_cell.angle_alpha   90.00
_cell.angle_beta   90.00
_cell.angle_gamma   90.00
#
_symmetry.space_group_name_H-M   'P 1'
#
loop_
_entity.id
_entity.type
_entity.pdbx_description
1 polymer ?
#
loop_
_entity_poly.entity_id
_entity_poly.type
_entity_poly.pdbx_seq_one_letter_code
_entity_poly.pdbx_strand_id
1 'polypeptide(L)'
;MTEQVVSVWVRDPRIRRHDFWHAYLDYEICLHTDSVCFTKKTSSVRRRYSEFVWLRQKLQEHSLLMLQLPDLPPKNPFFSLNNAKQISERMKGLQIFLEKIVQSPLLLSDSCLHLFLQSQLSVSKMEACAAGRTHYSVAQAVRCCGLRRFHSEEDLQKEEPSMSSDLDSDSSDYRDPHPRTKGLAINKPKSSVSLGLMGSCEEEKLSCSSVSP
;
A
#
# COMPACT_ATOMS: atom_id res chain seq x y z
N MET A 1 26.79 -5.50 -29.58
CA MET A 1 25.62 -5.67 -28.68
C MET A 1 24.93 -4.32 -28.60
N THR A 2 23.59 -4.28 -28.50
CA THR A 2 22.87 -3.02 -28.26
C THR A 2 22.93 -2.67 -26.78
N GLU A 3 23.26 -1.42 -26.46
CA GLU A 3 23.12 -0.89 -25.10
C GLU A 3 21.63 -0.84 -24.74
N GLN A 4 21.28 -1.33 -23.54
CA GLN A 4 19.91 -1.29 -23.05
C GLN A 4 19.66 0.04 -22.35
N VAL A 5 18.67 0.81 -22.81
CA VAL A 5 18.33 2.12 -22.26
C VAL A 5 17.30 1.99 -21.15
N VAL A 6 17.58 2.57 -19.98
CA VAL A 6 16.60 2.78 -18.91
C VAL A 6 16.45 4.29 -18.69
N SER A 7 15.26 4.82 -18.99
CA SER A 7 14.91 6.22 -18.75
C SER A 7 13.87 6.33 -17.65
N VAL A 8 14.09 7.23 -16.70
CA VAL A 8 13.19 7.45 -15.56
C VAL A 8 13.02 8.94 -15.28
N TRP A 9 11.78 9.35 -15.01
CA TRP A 9 11.41 10.73 -14.74
C TRP A 9 10.57 10.82 -13.47
N VAL A 10 10.79 11.87 -12.66
CA VAL A 10 9.94 12.17 -11.49
C VAL A 10 9.32 13.54 -11.71
N ARG A 11 7.99 13.58 -11.81
CA ARG A 11 7.23 14.74 -12.31
C ARG A 11 5.87 14.87 -11.62
N ASP A 12 5.07 15.84 -12.07
CA ASP A 12 3.65 15.99 -11.71
C ASP A 12 3.39 15.86 -10.18
N PRO A 13 3.91 16.80 -9.37
CA PRO A 13 3.76 16.78 -7.92
C PRO A 13 2.31 17.11 -7.54
N ARG A 14 1.62 16.22 -6.82
CA ARG A 14 0.22 16.42 -6.42
C ARG A 14 0.03 16.28 -4.91
N ILE A 15 -0.72 17.22 -4.34
CA ILE A 15 -1.19 17.13 -2.95
C ILE A 15 -2.37 16.14 -2.94
N ARG A 16 -2.12 14.95 -2.39
CA ARG A 16 -3.16 13.98 -2.05
C ARG A 16 -3.75 14.38 -0.70
N ARG A 17 -5.07 14.33 -0.56
CA ARG A 17 -5.75 14.31 0.74
C ARG A 17 -6.41 12.95 0.88
N HIS A 18 -6.17 12.28 2.01
CA HIS A 18 -6.96 11.12 2.41
C HIS A 18 -8.19 11.63 3.19
N ASP A 19 -7.92 12.41 4.22
CA ASP A 19 -8.91 13.09 5.08
C ASP A 19 -8.57 14.57 5.21
N PHE A 20 -9.43 15.34 5.89
CA PHE A 20 -9.26 16.78 6.14
C PHE A 20 -7.89 17.18 6.69
N TRP A 21 -7.29 16.32 7.53
CA TRP A 21 -6.00 16.56 8.21
C TRP A 21 -4.83 15.77 7.61
N HIS A 22 -5.08 14.87 6.66
CA HIS A 22 -4.11 13.90 6.18
C HIS A 22 -3.77 14.17 4.70
N ALA A 23 -3.16 15.34 4.50
CA ALA A 23 -2.58 15.76 3.23
C ALA A 23 -1.12 15.29 3.11
N TYR A 24 -0.73 14.80 1.93
CA TYR A 24 0.66 14.46 1.61
C TYR A 24 0.97 14.75 0.14
N LEU A 25 2.25 14.96 -0.17
CA LEU A 25 2.73 15.15 -1.54
C LEU A 25 3.17 13.82 -2.15
N ASP A 26 2.60 13.44 -3.29
CA ASP A 26 3.11 12.37 -4.16
C ASP A 26 3.62 12.93 -5.49
N TYR A 27 4.48 12.15 -6.14
CA TYR A 27 5.04 12.44 -7.47
C TYR A 27 4.66 11.32 -8.42
N GLU A 28 4.45 11.64 -9.70
CA GLU A 28 4.44 10.63 -10.75
C GLU A 28 5.88 10.20 -11.03
N ILE A 29 6.14 8.89 -10.96
CA ILE A 29 7.35 8.29 -11.52
C ILE A 29 6.95 7.64 -12.84
N CYS A 30 7.63 8.00 -13.93
CA CYS A 30 7.50 7.30 -15.19
C CYS A 30 8.81 6.63 -15.57
N LEU A 31 8.71 5.41 -16.07
CA LEU A 31 9.83 4.61 -16.57
C LEU A 31 9.55 4.19 -18.02
N HIS A 32 10.57 4.29 -18.86
CA HIS A 32 10.60 3.77 -20.23
C HIS A 32 11.92 3.01 -20.43
N THR A 33 11.86 1.78 -20.92
CA THR A 33 13.06 0.96 -21.13
C THR A 33 12.86 -0.12 -22.19
N ASP A 34 13.93 -0.45 -22.91
CA ASP A 34 14.03 -1.66 -23.72
C ASP A 34 14.49 -2.89 -22.91
N SER A 35 14.97 -2.69 -21.68
CA SER A 35 15.77 -3.67 -20.94
C SER A 35 14.98 -4.92 -20.53
N VAL A 36 15.66 -6.07 -20.53
CA VAL A 36 15.10 -7.35 -20.06
C VAL A 36 14.99 -7.44 -18.54
N CYS A 37 15.66 -6.56 -17.79
CA CYS A 37 15.57 -6.54 -16.32
C CYS A 37 14.18 -6.13 -15.79
N PHE A 38 13.37 -5.43 -16.60
CA PHE A 38 12.06 -4.92 -16.19
C PHE A 38 10.91 -5.72 -16.79
N THR A 39 9.88 -6.01 -15.98
CA THR A 39 8.69 -6.77 -16.40
C THR A 39 7.83 -5.98 -17.39
N LYS A 40 7.78 -4.65 -17.27
CA LYS A 40 7.18 -3.75 -18.27
C LYS A 40 8.23 -2.87 -18.92
N LYS A 41 8.09 -2.64 -20.22
CA LYS A 41 8.85 -1.64 -20.99
C LYS A 41 8.43 -0.20 -20.64
N THR A 42 7.20 0.00 -20.18
CA THR A 42 6.72 1.28 -19.65
C THR A 42 5.93 1.11 -18.36
N SER A 43 6.11 2.03 -17.42
CA SER A 43 5.24 2.16 -16.24
C SER A 43 5.05 3.62 -15.83
N SER A 44 3.87 3.94 -15.31
CA SER A 44 3.64 5.11 -14.47
C SER A 44 3.11 4.64 -13.12
N VAL A 45 3.71 5.15 -12.05
CA VAL A 45 3.34 4.88 -10.65
C VAL A 45 3.35 6.19 -9.86
N ARG A 46 2.69 6.23 -8.70
CA ARG A 46 2.75 7.40 -7.81
C ARG A 46 3.33 7.04 -6.46
N ARG A 47 4.34 7.82 -6.02
CA ARG A 47 5.07 7.58 -4.78
C ARG A 47 5.28 8.87 -4.00
N ARG A 48 5.16 8.83 -2.67
CA ARG A 48 5.47 9.94 -1.76
C ARG A 48 6.88 9.80 -1.19
N TYR A 49 7.47 10.91 -0.75
CA TYR A 49 8.88 10.98 -0.29
C TYR A 49 9.28 9.88 0.72
N SER A 50 8.43 9.54 1.70
CA SER A 50 8.75 8.49 2.68
C SER A 50 8.79 7.06 2.12
N GLU A 51 8.19 6.79 0.96
CA GLU A 51 8.36 5.51 0.27
C GLU A 51 9.73 5.42 -0.42
N PHE A 52 10.30 6.55 -0.89
CA PHE A 52 11.68 6.58 -1.38
C PHE A 52 12.68 6.35 -0.23
N VAL A 53 12.41 6.89 0.96
CA VAL A 53 13.23 6.64 2.17
C VAL A 53 13.24 5.15 2.50
N TRP A 54 12.07 4.51 2.51
CA TRP A 54 11.93 3.05 2.66
C TRP A 54 12.72 2.29 1.57
N LEU A 55 12.61 2.69 0.30
CA LEU A 55 13.31 2.03 -0.80
C LEU A 55 14.84 2.11 -0.61
N ARG A 56 15.39 3.28 -0.27
CA ARG A 56 16.84 3.42 0.00
C ARG A 56 17.26 2.56 1.19
N GLN A 57 16.42 2.42 2.21
CA GLN A 57 16.71 1.52 3.35
C GLN A 57 16.75 0.06 2.89
N LYS A 58 15.75 -0.44 2.16
CA LYS A 58 15.74 -1.84 1.69
C LYS A 58 16.86 -2.17 0.72
N LEU A 59 17.14 -1.28 -0.23
CA LEU A 59 18.29 -1.46 -1.13
C LEU A 59 19.63 -1.47 -0.36
N GLN A 60 19.77 -0.68 0.72
CA GLN A 60 20.98 -0.68 1.57
C GLN A 60 21.10 -1.94 2.45
N GLU A 61 19.98 -2.44 2.98
CA GLU A 61 19.88 -3.71 3.74
C GLU A 61 20.33 -4.89 2.86
N HIS A 62 19.87 -4.94 1.61
CA HIS A 62 20.17 -6.05 0.69
C HIS A 62 21.56 -5.93 0.02
N SER A 63 22.13 -4.73 -0.13
CA SER A 63 23.41 -4.52 -0.83
C SER A 63 24.68 -4.77 0.02
N LEU A 64 24.58 -5.53 1.10
CA LEU A 64 25.68 -6.04 1.95
C LEU A 64 26.78 -4.99 2.30
N LEU A 65 26.35 -3.77 2.67
CA LEU A 65 27.17 -2.64 3.14
C LEU A 65 28.25 -2.06 2.19
N MET A 66 28.74 -2.81 1.19
CA MET A 66 29.81 -2.34 0.29
C MET A 66 29.33 -1.31 -0.74
N LEU A 67 28.05 -1.34 -1.13
CA LEU A 67 27.52 -0.38 -2.09
C LEU A 67 27.15 0.95 -1.42
N GLN A 68 27.75 2.04 -1.90
CA GLN A 68 27.34 3.41 -1.56
C GLN A 68 26.09 3.79 -2.35
N LEU A 69 24.93 3.81 -1.68
CA LEU A 69 23.67 4.19 -2.34
C LEU A 69 23.57 5.70 -2.55
N PRO A 70 23.04 6.15 -3.71
CA PRO A 70 22.70 7.54 -3.95
C PRO A 70 21.88 8.16 -2.81
N ASP A 71 22.20 9.38 -2.43
CA ASP A 71 21.44 10.10 -1.40
C ASP A 71 20.11 10.62 -1.93
N LEU A 72 19.12 10.62 -1.05
CA LEU A 72 17.84 11.27 -1.28
C LEU A 72 17.96 12.77 -0.97
N PRO A 73 17.16 13.64 -1.61
CA PRO A 73 17.06 15.03 -1.20
C PRO A 73 16.70 15.11 0.30
N PRO A 74 17.36 15.98 1.09
CA PRO A 74 17.33 15.90 2.54
C PRO A 74 15.92 16.04 3.13
N LYS A 75 15.69 15.38 4.26
CA LYS A 75 14.44 15.44 5.02
C LYS A 75 14.32 16.78 5.75
N ASN A 76 14.05 17.86 5.00
CA ASN A 76 13.75 19.17 5.56
C ASN A 76 12.53 19.07 6.51
N PRO A 77 12.67 19.39 7.82
CA PRO A 77 11.55 19.39 8.76
C PRO A 77 10.57 20.55 8.49
N PHE A 78 11.05 21.65 7.92
CA PHE A 78 10.27 22.83 7.51
C PHE A 78 9.89 22.75 6.02
N PHE A 79 9.48 21.58 5.55
CA PHE A 79 9.01 21.38 4.18
C PHE A 79 7.55 21.81 4.05
N SER A 80 7.28 22.83 3.23
CA SER A 80 5.93 23.32 2.96
C SER A 80 5.33 22.71 1.69
N LEU A 81 4.11 22.18 1.81
CA LEU A 81 3.31 21.68 0.68
C LEU A 81 2.92 22.77 -0.33
N ASN A 82 3.15 24.04 0.00
CA ASN A 82 2.82 25.20 -0.84
C ASN A 82 4.08 25.86 -1.44
N ASN A 83 5.29 25.43 -1.07
CA ASN A 83 6.54 26.02 -1.55
C ASN A 83 7.02 25.33 -2.84
N ALA A 84 6.67 25.92 -3.99
CA ALA A 84 7.01 25.40 -5.31
C ALA A 84 8.52 25.15 -5.52
N LYS A 85 9.40 25.98 -4.92
CA LYS A 85 10.85 25.78 -4.97
C LYS A 85 11.25 24.49 -4.23
N GLN A 86 10.87 24.34 -2.96
CA GLN A 86 11.15 23.13 -2.18
C GLN A 86 10.59 21.86 -2.83
N ILE A 87 9.39 21.94 -3.40
CA ILE A 87 8.74 20.84 -4.15
C ILE A 87 9.59 20.43 -5.35
N SER A 88 10.07 21.40 -6.13
CA SER A 88 10.86 21.18 -7.35
C SER A 88 12.28 20.67 -7.05
N GLU A 89 12.93 21.21 -6.02
CA GLU A 89 14.25 20.75 -5.53
C GLU A 89 14.18 19.29 -5.06
N ARG A 90 13.13 18.94 -4.29
CA ARG A 90 12.87 17.55 -3.91
C ARG A 90 12.57 16.68 -5.14
N MET A 91 11.74 17.13 -6.08
CA MET A 91 11.40 16.40 -7.30
C MET A 91 12.67 16.05 -8.12
N LYS A 92 13.53 17.03 -8.35
CA LYS A 92 14.81 16.86 -9.05
C LYS A 92 15.73 15.88 -8.31
N GLY A 93 15.85 16.01 -6.98
CA GLY A 93 16.64 15.08 -6.17
C GLY A 93 16.12 13.63 -6.21
N LEU A 94 14.79 13.44 -6.24
CA LEU A 94 14.17 12.12 -6.38
C LEU A 94 14.40 11.51 -7.77
N GLN A 95 14.44 12.32 -8.82
CA GLN A 95 14.83 11.84 -10.16
C GLN A 95 16.31 11.43 -10.21
N ILE A 96 17.23 12.28 -9.74
CA ILE A 96 18.68 11.98 -9.71
C ILE A 96 18.99 10.73 -8.87
N PHE A 97 18.23 10.51 -7.79
CA PHE A 97 18.28 9.26 -7.03
C PHE A 97 17.92 8.06 -7.92
N LEU A 98 16.74 8.07 -8.57
CA LEU A 98 16.33 6.93 -9.41
C LEU A 98 17.24 6.71 -10.63
N GLU A 99 17.67 7.78 -11.31
CA GLU A 99 18.61 7.72 -12.45
C GLU A 99 19.88 6.95 -12.08
N LYS A 100 20.46 7.22 -10.90
CA LYS A 100 21.64 6.50 -10.40
C LYS A 100 21.33 5.08 -9.93
N ILE A 101 20.15 4.83 -9.35
CA ILE A 101 19.75 3.50 -8.89
C ILE A 101 19.59 2.54 -10.09
N VAL A 102 18.91 2.98 -11.17
CA VAL A 102 18.67 2.12 -12.35
C VAL A 102 19.91 1.88 -13.22
N GLN A 103 21.01 2.59 -12.98
CA GLN A 103 22.31 2.36 -13.62
C GLN A 103 23.10 1.20 -12.97
N SER A 104 22.68 0.67 -11.81
CA SER A 104 23.39 -0.40 -11.10
C SER A 104 22.73 -1.77 -11.32
N PRO A 105 23.37 -2.72 -12.04
CA PRO A 105 22.82 -4.06 -12.25
C PRO A 105 22.54 -4.84 -10.95
N LEU A 106 23.30 -4.57 -9.89
CA LEU A 106 23.07 -5.16 -8.58
C LEU A 106 21.72 -4.71 -7.99
N LEU A 107 21.40 -3.42 -8.08
CA LEU A 107 20.13 -2.87 -7.61
C LEU A 107 18.95 -3.25 -8.54
N LEU A 108 19.21 -3.44 -9.83
CA LEU A 108 18.23 -3.97 -10.78
C LEU A 108 17.83 -5.42 -10.51
N SER A 109 18.55 -6.17 -9.66
CA SER A 109 18.13 -7.51 -9.21
C SER A 109 17.12 -7.46 -8.06
N ASP A 110 16.90 -6.31 -7.42
CA ASP A 110 16.07 -6.18 -6.23
C ASP A 110 14.56 -6.10 -6.56
N SER A 111 13.79 -7.04 -6.01
CA SER A 111 12.33 -7.10 -6.21
C SER A 111 11.56 -5.90 -5.64
N CYS A 112 12.04 -5.27 -4.55
CA CYS A 112 11.44 -4.05 -4.00
C CYS A 112 11.57 -2.87 -4.96
N LEU A 113 12.66 -2.77 -5.74
CA LEU A 113 12.81 -1.74 -6.78
C LEU A 113 11.78 -1.92 -7.90
N HIS A 114 11.59 -3.14 -8.39
CA HIS A 114 10.59 -3.45 -9.42
C HIS A 114 9.16 -3.22 -8.94
N LEU A 115 8.84 -3.64 -7.72
CA LEU A 115 7.54 -3.37 -7.10
C LEU A 115 7.31 -1.87 -6.90
N PHE A 116 8.32 -1.10 -6.50
CA PHE A 116 8.24 0.34 -6.32
C PHE A 116 7.98 1.08 -7.64
N LEU A 117 8.70 0.72 -8.71
CA LEU A 117 8.67 1.39 -10.03
C LEU A 117 7.56 0.91 -10.97
N GLN A 118 7.08 -0.32 -10.83
CA GLN A 118 6.15 -0.94 -11.80
C GLN A 118 4.81 -1.43 -11.22
N SER A 119 4.62 -1.33 -9.90
CA SER A 119 3.38 -1.66 -9.20
C SER A 119 2.84 -0.47 -8.37
N GLN A 120 1.55 -0.53 -8.02
CA GLN A 120 0.85 0.40 -7.14
C GLN A 120 0.63 -0.19 -5.73
N LEU A 121 1.42 -1.19 -5.33
CA LEU A 121 1.35 -1.77 -3.98
C LEU A 121 1.88 -0.77 -2.93
N SER A 122 1.23 -0.72 -1.76
CA SER A 122 1.75 -0.02 -0.58
C SER A 122 3.01 -0.72 -0.04
N VAL A 123 3.84 0.01 0.71
CA VAL A 123 5.10 -0.49 1.32
C VAL A 123 4.95 -1.88 1.93
N SER A 124 4.01 -2.09 2.86
CA SER A 124 3.82 -3.39 3.52
C SER A 124 3.40 -4.52 2.58
N LYS A 125 2.69 -4.20 1.48
CA LYS A 125 2.37 -5.18 0.42
C LYS A 125 3.57 -5.48 -0.48
N MET A 126 4.45 -4.49 -0.71
CA MET A 126 5.72 -4.72 -1.42
C MET A 126 6.65 -5.60 -0.60
N GLU A 127 6.81 -5.33 0.70
CA GLU A 127 7.62 -6.15 1.62
C GLU A 127 7.08 -7.56 1.79
N ALA A 128 5.76 -7.74 1.84
CA ALA A 128 5.14 -9.06 1.85
C ALA A 128 5.41 -9.81 0.53
N CYS A 129 5.28 -9.15 -0.62
CA CYS A 129 5.49 -9.76 -1.93
C CYS A 129 6.96 -10.11 -2.21
N ALA A 130 7.89 -9.23 -1.87
CA ALA A 130 9.33 -9.45 -1.99
C ALA A 130 9.80 -10.64 -1.12
N ALA A 131 9.20 -10.82 0.06
CA ALA A 131 9.49 -11.92 0.98
C ALA A 131 8.62 -13.18 0.76
N GLY A 132 7.90 -13.30 -0.36
CA GLY A 132 7.09 -14.50 -0.69
C GLY A 132 5.86 -14.72 0.19
N ARG A 133 5.41 -13.73 0.96
CA ARG A 133 4.27 -13.78 1.89
C ARG A 133 2.94 -13.32 1.26
N THR A 134 2.80 -13.45 -0.06
CA THR A 134 1.57 -13.11 -0.81
C THR A 134 1.20 -14.23 -1.78
N HIS A 135 -0.10 -14.42 -2.04
CA HIS A 135 -0.59 -15.40 -3.02
C HIS A 135 -0.22 -15.05 -4.48
N TYR A 136 0.34 -13.88 -4.73
CA TYR A 136 0.85 -13.44 -6.02
C TYR A 136 2.38 -13.22 -5.96
N SER A 137 3.05 -13.51 -7.08
CA SER A 137 4.45 -13.19 -7.32
C SER A 137 4.65 -11.72 -7.72
N VAL A 138 5.91 -11.25 -7.67
CA VAL A 138 6.34 -9.94 -8.16
C VAL A 138 5.88 -9.69 -9.60
N ALA A 139 6.05 -10.68 -10.49
CA ALA A 139 5.66 -10.58 -11.88
C ALA A 139 4.13 -10.52 -12.09
N GLN A 140 3.33 -11.09 -11.19
CA GLN A 140 1.86 -10.91 -11.19
C GLN A 140 1.50 -9.51 -10.68
N ALA A 141 2.04 -9.09 -9.53
CA ALA A 141 1.80 -7.77 -8.94
C ALA A 141 2.07 -6.62 -9.93
N VAL A 142 3.19 -6.70 -10.65
CA VAL A 142 3.53 -5.74 -11.70
C VAL A 142 2.52 -5.80 -12.84
N ARG A 143 2.23 -6.98 -13.42
CA ARG A 143 1.29 -7.12 -14.56
C ARG A 143 -0.12 -6.60 -14.24
N CYS A 144 -0.66 -6.89 -13.05
CA CYS A 144 -2.00 -6.45 -12.65
C CYS A 144 -2.12 -4.92 -12.51
N CYS A 145 -1.03 -4.19 -12.26
CA CYS A 145 -1.06 -2.74 -12.07
C CYS A 145 -1.32 -1.99 -13.39
N GLY A 146 -2.60 -1.73 -13.65
CA GLY A 146 -3.15 -1.11 -14.86
C GLY A 146 -4.52 -1.71 -15.23
N LEU A 147 -4.74 -2.99 -14.90
CA LEU A 147 -5.98 -3.71 -15.15
C LEU A 147 -7.04 -3.40 -14.08
N ARG A 148 -7.70 -2.25 -14.22
CA ARG A 148 -8.85 -1.80 -13.43
C ARG A 148 -10.14 -2.63 -13.65
N ARG A 149 -10.09 -3.81 -14.29
CA ARG A 149 -11.25 -4.59 -14.77
C ARG A 149 -11.09 -6.12 -14.75
N PHE A 150 -10.37 -6.69 -13.79
CA PHE A 150 -10.52 -8.11 -13.48
C PHE A 150 -10.79 -8.28 -11.98
N HIS A 151 -12.09 -8.32 -11.66
CA HIS A 151 -12.56 -9.14 -10.57
C HIS A 151 -12.49 -10.58 -11.07
N SER A 152 -11.81 -11.47 -10.34
CA SER A 152 -11.96 -12.91 -10.54
C SER A 152 -13.29 -13.33 -9.92
N GLU A 153 -14.15 -14.02 -10.69
CA GLU A 153 -15.51 -14.39 -10.27
C GLU A 153 -15.56 -15.57 -9.27
N GLU A 154 -14.41 -15.89 -8.66
CA GLU A 154 -14.18 -17.10 -7.84
C GLU A 154 -14.42 -16.88 -6.33
N ASP A 155 -14.67 -15.65 -5.87
CA ASP A 155 -15.12 -15.38 -4.49
C ASP A 155 -16.64 -15.66 -4.28
N LEU A 156 -17.37 -16.08 -5.31
CA LEU A 156 -18.83 -16.39 -5.25
C LEU A 156 -19.14 -17.88 -4.97
N GLN A 157 -18.30 -18.58 -4.21
CA GLN A 157 -18.57 -19.97 -3.78
C GLN A 157 -18.21 -20.24 -2.31
N LYS A 158 -18.78 -19.48 -1.35
CA LYS A 158 -18.70 -19.90 0.07
C LYS A 158 -19.79 -19.49 1.07
N GLU A 159 -20.98 -19.09 0.62
CA GLU A 159 -22.18 -19.16 1.49
C GLU A 159 -23.36 -19.78 0.73
N GLU A 160 -23.80 -20.94 1.23
CA GLU A 160 -25.11 -21.62 1.10
C GLU A 160 -25.14 -22.68 2.24
N PRO A 161 -26.30 -23.13 2.77
CA PRO A 161 -27.65 -22.81 2.31
C PRO A 161 -28.61 -22.25 3.37
N SER A 162 -29.55 -21.43 2.92
CA SER A 162 -30.85 -21.28 3.58
C SER A 162 -31.97 -21.17 2.53
N MET A 163 -32.44 -22.32 2.05
CA MET A 163 -33.50 -22.37 1.04
C MET A 163 -34.86 -21.93 1.59
N SER A 164 -35.40 -20.85 1.05
CA SER A 164 -36.80 -20.45 1.16
C SER A 164 -37.43 -20.45 -0.24
N SER A 165 -38.05 -21.58 -0.61
CA SER A 165 -38.66 -21.77 -1.92
C SER A 165 -40.16 -21.49 -1.87
N ASP A 166 -40.53 -20.21 -1.92
CA ASP A 166 -41.95 -19.80 -1.96
C ASP A 166 -42.48 -19.87 -3.41
N LEU A 167 -43.22 -20.95 -3.71
CA LEU A 167 -43.92 -21.17 -5.00
C LEU A 167 -45.29 -21.81 -4.74
N ASP A 168 -46.34 -21.00 -4.67
CA ASP A 168 -47.71 -21.44 -4.45
C ASP A 168 -48.37 -22.02 -5.72
N SER A 169 -48.75 -23.31 -5.71
CA SER A 169 -49.77 -23.91 -6.58
C SER A 169 -50.07 -25.37 -6.18
N ASP A 170 -51.29 -25.67 -5.69
CA ASP A 170 -52.34 -26.35 -6.48
C ASP A 170 -53.67 -26.42 -5.66
N SER A 171 -54.72 -27.02 -6.24
CA SER A 171 -56.12 -26.94 -5.81
C SER A 171 -56.64 -28.12 -4.96
N SER A 172 -57.60 -27.82 -4.07
CA SER A 172 -58.76 -28.63 -3.62
C SER A 172 -58.57 -30.11 -3.21
N ASP A 173 -58.97 -30.45 -1.98
CA ASP A 173 -60.28 -31.09 -1.74
C ASP A 173 -60.78 -30.94 -0.26
N TYR A 174 -61.90 -31.57 0.09
CA TYR A 174 -62.79 -31.28 1.24
C TYR A 174 -62.50 -31.97 2.61
N ARG A 175 -63.11 -31.38 3.68
CA ARG A 175 -63.58 -31.94 4.99
C ARG A 175 -62.69 -32.00 6.27
N ASP A 176 -63.02 -31.08 7.19
CA ASP A 176 -63.45 -31.30 8.61
C ASP A 176 -62.41 -31.72 9.72
N PRO A 177 -62.69 -31.57 11.05
CA PRO A 177 -61.90 -30.59 11.81
C PRO A 177 -61.42 -30.95 13.24
N HIS A 178 -60.55 -30.06 13.78
CA HIS A 178 -60.40 -29.72 15.22
C HIS A 178 -59.80 -30.79 16.18
N PRO A 179 -59.44 -30.45 17.44
CA PRO A 179 -58.53 -29.35 17.85
C PRO A 179 -57.57 -29.74 19.01
N ARG A 180 -56.55 -28.91 19.34
CA ARG A 180 -56.21 -28.52 20.76
C ARG A 180 -55.08 -27.50 20.94
N THR A 181 -55.41 -26.41 21.64
CA THR A 181 -54.69 -25.73 22.76
C THR A 181 -53.15 -25.75 22.84
N LYS A 182 -52.42 -24.72 23.31
CA LYS A 182 -52.56 -23.28 23.71
C LYS A 182 -51.33 -23.00 24.62
N GLY A 183 -50.75 -21.79 24.60
CA GLY A 183 -49.64 -21.38 25.50
C GLY A 183 -48.39 -20.96 24.72
N LEU A 184 -48.12 -19.69 24.39
CA LEU A 184 -48.00 -18.49 25.25
C LEU A 184 -46.77 -18.62 26.19
N ALA A 185 -45.54 -18.38 25.72
CA ALA A 185 -44.87 -17.09 25.45
C ALA A 185 -44.05 -16.57 26.66
N ILE A 186 -42.77 -16.20 26.43
CA ILE A 186 -41.78 -15.89 27.46
C ILE A 186 -40.97 -14.60 27.12
N ASN A 187 -40.97 -13.67 28.08
CA ASN A 187 -39.94 -12.70 28.49
C ASN A 187 -39.27 -11.72 27.48
N LYS A 188 -39.74 -10.46 27.53
CA LYS A 188 -39.05 -9.16 27.83
C LYS A 188 -37.62 -8.80 27.31
N PRO A 189 -37.26 -7.48 27.24
CA PRO A 189 -36.09 -6.98 26.49
C PRO A 189 -34.95 -6.32 27.32
N LYS A 190 -33.78 -6.16 26.65
CA LYS A 190 -32.76 -5.07 26.65
C LYS A 190 -32.54 -4.19 27.91
N SER A 191 -31.28 -4.12 28.39
CA SER A 191 -30.65 -2.92 29.01
C SER A 191 -29.10 -3.04 29.08
N SER A 192 -28.40 -1.97 29.48
CA SER A 192 -27.29 -1.35 28.72
C SER A 192 -26.31 -0.47 29.54
N VAL A 193 -25.12 -0.09 29.00
CA VAL A 193 -24.18 1.01 29.46
C VAL A 193 -23.38 0.64 30.77
N SER A 194 -22.16 1.09 31.14
CA SER A 194 -21.25 2.25 30.83
C SER A 194 -19.73 1.88 30.92
N LEU A 195 -18.78 2.77 31.29
CA LEU A 195 -17.91 3.61 30.40
C LEU A 195 -16.82 4.38 31.23
N GLY A 196 -15.51 4.28 30.89
CA GLY A 196 -14.42 5.17 31.39
C GLY A 196 -13.19 4.45 32.03
N LEU A 197 -12.01 5.07 32.25
CA LEU A 197 -11.42 6.36 31.81
C LEU A 197 -9.85 6.36 31.96
N MET A 198 -9.18 7.50 31.66
CA MET A 198 -7.74 7.89 31.75
C MET A 198 -6.91 7.43 33.00
N GLY A 199 -5.57 7.53 33.09
CA GLY A 199 -4.48 8.08 32.21
C GLY A 199 -3.25 8.55 33.05
N SER A 200 -2.15 9.05 32.43
CA SER A 200 -1.13 10.03 32.97
C SER A 200 0.28 9.95 32.32
N CYS A 201 1.09 11.02 32.49
CA CYS A 201 2.50 11.16 32.06
C CYS A 201 3.33 11.88 33.15
N GLU A 202 4.65 11.63 33.25
CA GLU A 202 5.62 12.46 34.00
C GLU A 202 7.02 12.52 33.32
N GLU A 203 7.86 13.48 33.72
CA GLU A 203 9.27 13.69 33.28
C GLU A 203 10.28 13.22 34.35
N GLU A 204 11.56 13.06 33.99
CA GLU A 204 12.66 13.55 34.85
C GLU A 204 13.93 13.93 34.06
N LYS A 205 14.85 14.67 34.71
CA LYS A 205 16.17 15.11 34.20
C LYS A 205 17.28 14.63 35.12
N LEU A 206 18.52 14.50 34.63
CA LEU A 206 19.74 14.72 35.41
C LEU A 206 20.97 14.97 34.50
N SER A 207 22.17 15.16 35.07
CA SER A 207 23.32 15.86 34.43
C SER A 207 24.69 15.25 34.75
N CYS A 208 25.73 15.49 33.91
CA CYS A 208 26.94 16.27 34.27
C CYS A 208 28.30 15.85 33.62
N SER A 209 29.02 16.84 33.05
CA SER A 209 30.51 17.02 33.05
C SER A 209 31.52 16.18 32.23
N SER A 210 32.69 16.82 32.03
CA SER A 210 34.04 16.29 31.65
C SER A 210 34.30 15.98 30.16
N VAL A 211 35.48 16.22 29.57
CA VAL A 211 36.69 16.96 30.02
C VAL A 211 37.52 17.47 28.81
N SER A 212 38.39 18.47 29.01
CA SER A 212 39.46 18.90 28.08
C SER A 212 40.84 18.60 28.68
N PRO A 213 41.89 18.38 27.87
CA PRO A 213 42.68 19.52 27.37
C PRO A 213 42.47 19.84 25.88
#